data_AF-A0A9W7ARU7-F1
#
_entry.id   AF-A0A9W7ARU7-F1
#
_cell.length_a   1.000
_cell.length_b   1.000
_cell.length_c   1.000
_cell.angle_alpha   90.00
_cell.angle_beta   90.00
_cell.angle_gamma   90.00
#
_symmetry.space_group_name_H-M   'P 1'
#
loop_
_entity.id
_entity.type
_entity.pdbx_description
1 polymer ?
#
loop_
_entity_poly.entity_id
_entity_poly.type
_entity_poly.pdbx_seq_one_letter_code
_entity_poly.pdbx_strand_id
1 'polypeptide(L)'
;MQGDITEEEMVAVIELFDPNNDGDVQYSEFRDLFYSISVDQEKERNPAKFSNQDMDDTKLEAEVIPHLMRDEYSELRLSHNRLTDEGAEEISGALSDDKAHLQILDLRFNEIGAEGAIHLGNALGSNVYVTELYFSYNPLGGRGASSLCASLAPTNAGFSSVCVLDLRHCGIDDDGGESMGRSFKGNTALKEISLCGNMLGDKTAAAMAEALQNERCMIHSLNLSNNKIGGRGSKHIGHSIRSNVELKAIILSGNPIGDLGVSSFAESFEGVEGPNLSGEEKKDMYADIGAKDAKKNKLPTSPQKTIEKPSAYCGLRILGMSGCNISDLGMGDLGGSLRTNCVLSTLDIRCNNLTNDGITGIARSLEENTSLRELYCGDNEFSVPGAMALGSMLSKNVSLLVLDVSGCHLNKTAAAKHLAEGIAKNECLQELHVARTHLTDEGLKEFTVAVEQNMCLEKIIYHCNVLTKGVIAALEFALSRERKPAAQLLDNMEQARLERRQEMKELEIARKIKAAQATGEGDADNMEIAKKKTQEVLEPGTKIWIPVSFGRRNNVLGKIEVDSATSLADARTSIARFGDLGDDYIFISVNDGKPIALDEEGKRQVTWDCGRHVLLRPINWIEL
;
A
#
# COMPACT_ATOMS: atom_id res chain seq x y z
N MET A 1 -12.85 37.78 -3.05
CA MET A 1 -13.18 38.52 -4.30
C MET A 1 -12.06 39.52 -4.57
N GLN A 2 -11.00 39.06 -5.24
CA GLN A 2 -9.98 39.90 -5.88
C GLN A 2 -9.63 39.15 -7.18
N GLY A 3 -10.24 39.58 -8.28
CA GLY A 3 -10.24 38.94 -9.60
C GLY A 3 -11.53 39.31 -10.34
N ASP A 4 -11.44 39.61 -11.63
CA ASP A 4 -12.61 39.91 -12.48
C ASP A 4 -13.39 38.61 -12.70
N ILE A 5 -14.35 38.33 -11.82
CA ILE A 5 -15.26 37.18 -11.93
C ILE A 5 -16.21 37.46 -13.10
N THR A 6 -16.26 36.55 -14.06
CA THR A 6 -17.19 36.67 -15.20
C THR A 6 -18.65 36.47 -14.75
N GLU A 7 -19.60 37.01 -15.51
CA GLU A 7 -21.03 36.91 -15.18
C GLU A 7 -21.50 35.44 -15.08
N GLU A 8 -20.88 34.54 -15.86
CA GLU A 8 -21.14 33.10 -15.89
C GLU A 8 -20.62 32.38 -14.63
N GLU A 9 -19.42 32.73 -14.17
CA GLU A 9 -18.84 32.20 -12.91
C GLU A 9 -19.62 32.69 -11.70
N MET A 10 -20.09 33.94 -11.73
CA MET A 10 -20.91 34.51 -10.67
C MET A 10 -22.26 33.80 -10.58
N VAL A 11 -22.87 33.43 -11.71
CA VAL A 11 -24.09 32.60 -11.76
C VAL A 11 -23.85 31.21 -11.20
N ALA A 12 -22.74 30.54 -11.54
CA ALA A 12 -22.40 29.22 -11.01
C ALA A 12 -22.20 29.21 -9.48
N VAL A 13 -21.57 30.26 -8.94
CA VAL A 13 -21.44 30.44 -7.48
C VAL A 13 -22.81 30.72 -6.84
N ILE A 14 -23.67 31.52 -7.47
CA ILE A 14 -25.02 31.80 -6.96
C ILE A 14 -25.92 30.55 -6.99
N GLU A 15 -25.81 29.70 -8.02
CA GLU A 15 -26.56 28.43 -8.11
C GLU A 15 -26.18 27.43 -7.00
N LEU A 16 -24.92 27.43 -6.56
CA LEU A 16 -24.46 26.66 -5.39
C LEU A 16 -25.05 27.17 -4.06
N PHE A 17 -25.47 28.44 -4.00
CA PHE A 17 -26.10 29.05 -2.83
C PHE A 17 -27.62 29.23 -3.00
N ASP A 18 -28.25 28.58 -3.99
CA ASP A 18 -29.71 28.68 -4.19
C ASP A 18 -30.43 28.21 -2.91
N PRO A 19 -31.18 29.10 -2.23
CA PRO A 19 -31.86 28.78 -0.98
C PRO A 19 -32.97 27.72 -1.13
N ASN A 20 -33.31 27.28 -2.34
CA ASN A 20 -34.23 26.17 -2.59
C ASN A 20 -33.54 24.82 -2.85
N ASN A 21 -32.21 24.77 -2.83
CA ASN A 21 -31.45 23.54 -3.03
C ASN A 21 -31.19 22.88 -1.65
N ASP A 22 -32.11 22.00 -1.23
CA ASP A 22 -32.11 21.30 0.07
C ASP A 22 -30.99 20.23 0.23
N GLY A 23 -29.93 20.28 -0.56
CA GLY A 23 -28.84 19.29 -0.59
C GLY A 23 -27.53 19.87 -0.05
N ASP A 24 -26.92 19.17 0.92
CA ASP A 24 -25.56 19.41 1.43
C ASP A 24 -24.58 19.81 0.31
N VAL A 25 -24.30 21.10 0.17
CA VAL A 25 -23.17 21.56 -0.65
C VAL A 25 -21.92 21.03 0.03
N GLN A 26 -21.37 19.94 -0.51
CA GLN A 26 -20.16 19.34 0.01
C GLN A 26 -19.04 20.40 -0.11
N TYR A 27 -18.33 20.67 0.98
CA TYR A 27 -17.23 21.63 0.99
C TYR A 27 -16.20 21.37 -0.14
N SER A 28 -16.05 20.11 -0.56
CA SER A 28 -15.24 19.72 -1.72
C SER A 28 -15.71 20.34 -3.03
N GLU A 29 -17.02 20.44 -3.30
CA GLU A 29 -17.56 20.97 -4.56
C GLU A 29 -17.36 22.49 -4.66
N PHE A 30 -17.63 23.21 -3.56
CA PHE A 30 -17.34 24.65 -3.48
C PHE A 30 -15.84 24.93 -3.62
N ARG A 31 -15.00 24.14 -2.93
CA ARG A 31 -13.55 24.26 -2.97
C ARG A 31 -13.00 23.97 -4.37
N ASP A 32 -13.45 22.90 -5.02
CA ASP A 32 -12.96 22.50 -6.33
C ASP A 32 -13.42 23.47 -7.42
N LEU A 33 -14.64 24.05 -7.29
CA LEU A 33 -15.08 25.15 -8.16
C LEU A 33 -14.24 26.41 -7.93
N PHE A 34 -14.00 26.79 -6.67
CA PHE A 34 -13.17 27.96 -6.32
C PHE A 34 -11.75 27.81 -6.88
N TYR A 35 -11.11 26.65 -6.70
CA TYR A 35 -9.81 26.38 -7.31
C TYR A 35 -9.89 26.32 -8.84
N SER A 36 -10.96 25.80 -9.45
CA SER A 36 -11.08 25.76 -10.91
C SER A 36 -11.18 27.15 -11.54
N ILE A 37 -11.90 28.08 -10.90
CA ILE A 37 -12.02 29.47 -11.35
C ILE A 37 -10.68 30.19 -11.21
N SER A 38 -9.99 30.04 -10.08
CA SER A 38 -8.63 30.59 -9.90
C SER A 38 -7.62 30.00 -10.90
N VAL A 39 -7.70 28.71 -11.20
CA VAL A 39 -6.79 28.00 -12.12
C VAL A 39 -7.11 28.29 -13.60
N ASP A 40 -8.38 28.47 -13.97
CA ASP A 40 -8.77 28.77 -15.36
C ASP A 40 -8.40 30.20 -15.77
N GLN A 41 -8.37 31.17 -14.83
CA GLN A 41 -7.78 32.49 -15.07
C GLN A 41 -6.24 32.46 -15.18
N GLU A 42 -5.56 31.53 -14.49
CA GLU A 42 -4.12 31.34 -14.59
C GLU A 42 -3.66 30.64 -15.90
N LYS A 43 -4.51 29.82 -16.54
CA LYS A 43 -4.13 29.07 -17.77
C LYS A 43 -3.78 29.95 -18.97
N GLU A 44 -4.12 31.23 -18.97
CA GLU A 44 -3.79 32.15 -20.06
C GLU A 44 -2.40 32.81 -19.94
N ARG A 45 -1.68 32.63 -18.82
CA ARG A 45 -0.27 33.03 -18.70
C ARG A 45 0.56 31.82 -18.31
N ASN A 46 1.69 31.63 -18.99
CA ASN A 46 2.62 30.54 -18.68
C ASN A 46 3.90 31.19 -18.13
N PRO A 47 3.99 31.48 -16.82
CA PRO A 47 5.13 32.18 -16.25
C PRO A 47 6.40 31.34 -16.37
N ALA A 48 7.55 31.99 -16.43
CA ALA A 48 8.83 31.33 -16.58
C ALA A 48 9.31 30.68 -15.27
N LYS A 49 10.29 29.79 -15.37
CA LYS A 49 11.00 29.22 -14.20
C LYS A 49 12.32 29.95 -14.05
N PHE A 50 12.59 30.49 -12.86
CA PHE A 50 13.91 31.01 -12.54
C PHE A 50 14.71 29.96 -11.77
N SER A 51 15.87 29.57 -12.29
CA SER A 51 16.77 28.65 -11.61
C SER A 51 18.22 29.13 -11.65
N ASN A 52 18.83 29.07 -10.47
CA ASN A 52 20.18 29.48 -10.06
C ASN A 52 21.26 29.94 -11.09
N GLN A 53 21.96 31.02 -10.71
CA GLN A 53 23.26 31.53 -11.20
C GLN A 53 24.07 32.12 -10.00
N ASP A 54 24.80 31.34 -9.20
CA ASP A 54 25.68 31.84 -8.10
C ASP A 54 25.13 33.08 -7.33
N MET A 55 23.92 32.98 -6.77
CA MET A 55 23.21 34.08 -6.11
C MET A 55 23.67 34.31 -4.67
N ASP A 56 23.68 35.58 -4.28
CA ASP A 56 23.84 36.09 -2.92
C ASP A 56 22.79 37.20 -2.68
N ASP A 57 22.65 37.64 -1.43
CA ASP A 57 21.63 38.61 -1.03
C ASP A 57 21.68 39.90 -1.88
N THR A 58 22.88 40.37 -2.24
CA THR A 58 23.04 41.64 -2.98
C THR A 58 22.52 41.62 -4.41
N LYS A 59 22.38 40.42 -5.00
CA LYS A 59 21.91 40.25 -6.38
C LYS A 59 20.40 40.04 -6.45
N LEU A 60 19.75 39.64 -5.35
CA LEU A 60 18.31 39.37 -5.31
C LEU A 60 17.50 40.59 -5.72
N GLU A 61 17.78 41.75 -5.11
CA GLU A 61 17.08 43.01 -5.36
C GLU A 61 17.12 43.41 -6.86
N ALA A 62 18.25 43.19 -7.53
CA ALA A 62 18.42 43.61 -8.92
C ALA A 62 17.91 42.57 -9.94
N GLU A 63 18.09 41.27 -9.66
CA GLU A 63 17.93 40.20 -10.66
C GLU A 63 16.68 39.34 -10.47
N VAL A 64 16.08 39.33 -9.26
CA VAL A 64 14.97 38.42 -8.92
C VAL A 64 13.72 39.18 -8.50
N ILE A 65 13.83 40.07 -7.52
CA ILE A 65 12.68 40.77 -6.93
C ILE A 65 11.82 41.49 -7.98
N PRO A 66 12.37 42.26 -8.96
CA PRO A 66 11.55 42.98 -9.93
C PRO A 66 10.71 42.07 -10.83
N HIS A 67 11.15 40.83 -11.06
CA HIS A 67 10.46 39.86 -11.89
C HIS A 67 9.35 39.12 -11.12
N LEU A 68 9.56 38.86 -9.82
CA LEU A 68 8.51 38.35 -8.94
C LEU A 68 7.33 39.33 -8.87
N MET A 69 7.62 40.63 -8.73
CA MET A 69 6.61 41.69 -8.64
C MET A 69 5.84 41.93 -9.96
N ARG A 70 6.31 41.36 -11.06
CA ARG A 70 5.69 41.44 -12.39
C ARG A 70 4.96 40.16 -12.78
N ASP A 71 4.87 39.19 -11.88
CA ASP A 71 4.24 37.90 -12.13
C ASP A 71 4.91 37.15 -13.31
N GLU A 72 6.23 37.34 -13.47
CA GLU A 72 6.98 36.71 -14.56
C GLU A 72 7.40 35.28 -14.22
N TYR A 73 7.47 34.92 -12.93
CA TYR A 73 7.92 33.61 -12.46
C TYR A 73 6.87 32.89 -11.61
N SER A 74 6.58 31.64 -11.96
CA SER A 74 5.75 30.72 -11.15
C SER A 74 6.60 29.80 -10.28
N GLU A 75 7.87 29.60 -10.64
CA GLU A 75 8.82 28.77 -9.89
C GLU A 75 10.12 29.54 -9.67
N LEU A 76 10.51 29.69 -8.39
CA LEU A 76 11.75 30.32 -7.97
C LEU A 76 12.64 29.26 -7.33
N ARG A 77 13.69 28.85 -8.04
CA ARG A 77 14.65 27.83 -7.58
C ARG A 77 16.03 28.44 -7.36
N LEU A 78 16.31 28.79 -6.12
CA LEU A 78 17.58 29.37 -5.67
C LEU A 78 18.33 28.41 -4.75
N SER A 79 18.21 27.11 -4.98
CA SER A 79 18.93 26.11 -4.19
C SER A 79 20.44 26.12 -4.46
N HIS A 80 21.23 25.77 -3.44
CA HIS A 80 22.70 25.79 -3.46
C HIS A 80 23.29 27.18 -3.71
N ASN A 81 22.91 28.14 -2.87
CA ASN A 81 23.39 29.52 -2.90
C ASN A 81 23.89 29.98 -1.53
N ARG A 82 24.19 31.27 -1.40
CA ARG A 82 24.62 31.92 -0.14
C ARG A 82 23.60 32.95 0.33
N LEU A 83 22.32 32.63 0.20
CA LEU A 83 21.26 33.51 0.72
C LEU A 83 21.22 33.41 2.24
N THR A 84 21.16 34.56 2.91
CA THR A 84 21.06 34.64 4.37
C THR A 84 19.66 35.07 4.81
N ASP A 85 19.51 35.43 6.08
CA ASP A 85 18.28 36.01 6.61
C ASP A 85 17.87 37.30 5.88
N GLU A 86 18.84 38.10 5.40
CA GLU A 86 18.59 39.33 4.63
C GLU A 86 17.93 39.02 3.27
N GLY A 87 18.48 38.06 2.52
CA GLY A 87 17.86 37.64 1.25
C GLY A 87 16.48 36.99 1.45
N ALA A 88 16.28 36.27 2.55
CA ALA A 88 14.97 35.75 2.91
C ALA A 88 13.96 36.87 3.23
N GLU A 89 14.38 37.95 3.89
CA GLU A 89 13.56 39.13 4.15
C GLU A 89 13.13 39.81 2.84
N GLU A 90 14.05 39.97 1.87
CA GLU A 90 13.73 40.56 0.56
C GLU A 90 12.70 39.72 -0.21
N ILE A 91 12.90 38.40 -0.26
CA ILE A 91 11.95 37.47 -0.88
C ILE A 91 10.59 37.55 -0.16
N SER A 92 10.58 37.64 1.17
CA SER A 92 9.35 37.78 1.96
C SER A 92 8.59 39.07 1.61
N GLY A 93 9.32 40.17 1.40
CA GLY A 93 8.76 41.44 0.95
C GLY A 93 8.06 41.31 -0.40
N ALA A 94 8.66 40.59 -1.35
CA ALA A 94 8.04 40.32 -2.65
C ALA A 94 6.83 39.39 -2.55
N LEU A 95 6.92 38.32 -1.74
CA LEU A 95 5.82 37.35 -1.57
C LEU A 95 4.58 37.92 -0.86
N SER A 96 4.75 39.03 -0.14
CA SER A 96 3.66 39.73 0.52
C SER A 96 2.87 40.65 -0.42
N ASP A 97 3.33 40.85 -1.66
CA ASP A 97 2.60 41.60 -2.68
C ASP A 97 1.62 40.69 -3.43
N ASP A 98 0.39 41.15 -3.60
CA ASP A 98 -0.69 40.42 -4.28
C ASP A 98 -0.36 40.04 -5.73
N LYS A 99 0.65 40.65 -6.34
CA LYS A 99 1.10 40.33 -7.71
C LYS A 99 2.06 39.15 -7.80
N ALA A 100 2.58 38.67 -6.67
CA ALA A 100 3.52 37.56 -6.65
C ALA A 100 2.76 36.22 -6.63
N HIS A 101 2.37 35.71 -7.81
CA HIS A 101 1.70 34.40 -7.96
C HIS A 101 2.69 33.22 -8.01
N LEU A 102 3.68 33.25 -7.12
CA LEU A 102 4.69 32.19 -7.05
C LEU A 102 4.05 30.91 -6.51
N GLN A 103 4.21 29.79 -7.23
CA GLN A 103 3.69 28.48 -6.82
C GLN A 103 4.75 27.65 -6.10
N ILE A 104 6.00 27.68 -6.58
CA ILE A 104 7.11 26.89 -6.03
C ILE A 104 8.24 27.81 -5.56
N LEU A 105 8.61 27.68 -4.28
CA LEU A 105 9.77 28.33 -3.69
C LEU A 105 10.78 27.28 -3.21
N ASP A 106 11.93 27.21 -3.89
CA ASP A 106 13.03 26.32 -3.54
C ASP A 106 14.26 27.12 -3.10
N LEU A 107 14.51 27.11 -1.79
CA LEU A 107 15.62 27.78 -1.11
C LEU A 107 16.56 26.76 -0.42
N ARG A 108 16.57 25.50 -0.84
CA ARG A 108 17.39 24.44 -0.21
C ARG A 108 18.88 24.77 -0.28
N PHE A 109 19.67 24.31 0.70
CA PHE A 109 21.12 24.54 0.74
C PHE A 109 21.49 26.03 0.62
N ASN A 110 20.98 26.84 1.55
CA ASN A 110 21.36 28.24 1.75
C ASN A 110 21.78 28.44 3.22
N GLU A 111 21.96 29.68 3.62
CA GLU A 111 22.38 30.08 4.97
C GLU A 111 21.23 30.80 5.73
N ILE A 112 19.98 30.44 5.42
CA ILE A 112 18.78 31.04 6.04
C ILE A 112 18.62 30.52 7.47
N GLY A 113 18.69 31.42 8.44
CA GLY A 113 18.54 31.18 9.86
C GLY A 113 17.09 31.31 10.34
N ALA A 114 16.95 31.45 11.65
CA ALA A 114 15.65 31.56 12.30
C ALA A 114 14.91 32.85 11.93
N GLU A 115 15.62 33.96 11.76
CA GLU A 115 15.00 35.26 11.47
C GLU A 115 14.44 35.28 10.04
N GLY A 116 15.20 34.82 9.05
CA GLY A 116 14.72 34.70 7.68
C GLY A 116 13.50 33.78 7.56
N ALA A 117 13.49 32.66 8.32
CA ALA A 117 12.33 31.79 8.42
C ALA A 117 11.08 32.49 8.99
N ILE A 118 11.25 33.38 9.96
CA ILE A 118 10.17 34.17 10.55
C ILE A 118 9.63 35.17 9.52
N HIS A 119 10.50 35.88 8.81
CA HIS A 119 10.09 36.79 7.74
C HIS A 119 9.25 36.08 6.67
N LEU A 120 9.73 34.92 6.21
CA LEU A 120 9.03 34.09 5.23
C LEU A 120 7.71 33.55 5.77
N GLY A 121 7.70 33.10 7.03
CA GLY A 121 6.48 32.69 7.71
C GLY A 121 5.42 33.79 7.71
N ASN A 122 5.81 35.03 8.04
CA ASN A 122 4.88 36.16 8.04
C ASN A 122 4.30 36.44 6.64
N ALA A 123 5.13 36.41 5.59
CA ALA A 123 4.67 36.59 4.21
C ALA A 123 3.71 35.48 3.76
N LEU A 124 4.02 34.22 4.12
CA LEU A 124 3.19 33.05 3.81
C LEU A 124 1.85 33.03 4.56
N GLY A 125 1.72 33.78 5.66
CA GLY A 125 0.45 33.92 6.37
C GLY A 125 -0.63 34.66 5.58
N SER A 126 -0.23 35.53 4.64
CA SER A 126 -1.13 36.23 3.71
C SER A 126 -1.08 35.68 2.29
N ASN A 127 0.00 34.99 1.90
CA ASN A 127 0.14 34.43 0.56
C ASN A 127 -0.76 33.18 0.37
N VAL A 128 -1.48 33.16 -0.75
CA VAL A 128 -2.42 32.07 -1.12
C VAL A 128 -2.02 31.34 -2.41
N TYR A 129 -0.84 31.64 -2.95
CA TYR A 129 -0.37 31.13 -4.24
C TYR A 129 0.68 30.04 -4.07
N VAL A 130 1.55 30.17 -3.06
CA VAL A 130 2.65 29.22 -2.84
C VAL A 130 2.08 27.87 -2.39
N THR A 131 2.34 26.83 -3.16
CA THR A 131 1.88 25.46 -2.90
C THR A 131 3.01 24.54 -2.45
N GLU A 132 4.25 24.80 -2.91
CA GLU A 132 5.41 23.98 -2.59
C GLU A 132 6.55 24.82 -1.96
N LEU A 133 6.98 24.41 -0.78
CA LEU A 133 8.04 25.08 0.00
C LEU A 133 9.20 24.12 0.28
N TYR A 134 10.38 24.45 -0.23
CA TYR A 134 11.60 23.68 -0.01
C TYR A 134 12.69 24.48 0.71
N PHE A 135 12.94 24.13 1.98
CA PHE A 135 13.90 24.79 2.87
C PHE A 135 15.02 23.88 3.37
N SER A 136 15.09 22.63 2.91
CA SER A 136 16.05 21.66 3.43
C SER A 136 17.49 22.17 3.45
N TYR A 137 18.26 21.79 4.47
CA TYR A 137 19.66 22.23 4.67
C TYR A 137 19.80 23.74 4.85
N ASN A 138 18.93 24.35 5.66
CA ASN A 138 19.06 25.72 6.16
C ASN A 138 18.97 25.74 7.69
N PRO A 139 19.80 26.50 8.43
CA PRO A 139 19.83 26.50 9.89
C PRO A 139 18.66 27.25 10.56
N LEU A 140 17.41 26.93 10.22
CA LEU A 140 16.19 27.58 10.75
C LEU A 140 16.05 27.44 12.27
N GLY A 141 16.46 26.29 12.81
CA GLY A 141 16.26 25.94 14.22
C GLY A 141 14.79 25.75 14.61
N GLY A 142 14.56 25.36 15.88
CA GLY A 142 13.21 25.15 16.40
C GLY A 142 12.33 26.40 16.39
N ARG A 143 12.94 27.58 16.62
CA ARG A 143 12.23 28.89 16.58
C ARG A 143 11.74 29.25 15.19
N GLY A 144 12.63 29.22 14.19
CA GLY A 144 12.29 29.58 12.81
C GLY A 144 11.21 28.65 12.25
N ALA A 145 11.39 27.34 12.42
CA ALA A 145 10.43 26.34 11.96
C ALA A 145 9.06 26.46 12.67
N SER A 146 9.04 26.72 13.99
CA SER A 146 7.80 26.98 14.72
C SER A 146 7.03 28.16 14.15
N SER A 147 7.71 29.28 13.88
CA SER A 147 7.08 30.49 13.35
C SER A 147 6.56 30.27 11.94
N LEU A 148 7.37 29.62 11.09
CA LEU A 148 6.99 29.26 9.74
C LEU A 148 5.74 28.37 9.73
N CYS A 149 5.68 27.32 10.56
CA CYS A 149 4.50 26.45 10.59
C CYS A 149 3.29 27.07 11.28
N ALA A 150 3.49 28.02 12.21
CA ALA A 150 2.39 28.77 12.82
C ALA A 150 1.64 29.63 11.79
N SER A 151 2.31 30.15 10.76
CA SER A 151 1.64 30.87 9.68
C SER A 151 0.89 29.96 8.70
N LEU A 152 1.23 28.67 8.66
CA LEU A 152 0.50 27.65 7.89
C LEU A 152 -0.72 27.10 8.65
N ALA A 153 -0.93 27.49 9.91
CA ALA A 153 -2.10 27.06 10.67
C ALA A 153 -3.39 27.65 10.06
N PRO A 154 -4.55 26.99 10.24
CA PRO A 154 -5.83 27.54 9.80
C PRO A 154 -6.10 28.89 10.47
N THR A 155 -6.42 29.92 9.69
CA THR A 155 -6.84 31.23 10.22
C THR A 155 -8.25 31.59 9.75
N ASN A 156 -8.89 32.56 10.41
CA ASN A 156 -10.18 33.08 9.96
C ASN A 156 -10.08 33.88 8.64
N ALA A 157 -8.87 34.24 8.22
CA ALA A 157 -8.62 35.08 7.04
C ALA A 157 -8.41 34.26 5.75
N GLY A 158 -8.23 32.94 5.85
CA GLY A 158 -7.99 32.06 4.72
C GLY A 158 -7.30 30.76 5.13
N PHE A 159 -7.17 29.84 4.19
CA PHE A 159 -6.38 28.62 4.35
C PHE A 159 -5.03 28.79 3.65
N SER A 160 -3.97 28.27 4.25
CA SER A 160 -2.69 28.18 3.54
C SER A 160 -2.85 27.29 2.29
N SER A 161 -2.26 27.69 1.18
CA SER A 161 -2.19 26.91 -0.07
C SER A 161 -1.09 25.86 -0.07
N VAL A 162 -0.19 25.90 0.92
CA VAL A 162 0.99 25.03 0.97
C VAL A 162 0.56 23.59 1.19
N CYS A 163 0.86 22.74 0.21
CA CYS A 163 0.57 21.32 0.24
C CYS A 163 1.84 20.45 0.37
N VAL A 164 3.00 20.97 -0.02
CA VAL A 164 4.31 20.30 0.13
C VAL A 164 5.25 21.15 0.98
N LEU A 165 5.78 20.57 2.05
CA LEU A 165 6.71 21.23 2.97
C LEU A 165 7.96 20.36 3.22
N ASP A 166 9.12 20.85 2.79
CA ASP A 166 10.41 20.20 3.00
C ASP A 166 11.32 21.01 3.94
N LEU A 167 11.48 20.49 5.16
CA LEU A 167 12.28 21.05 6.26
C LEU A 167 13.34 20.05 6.74
N ARG A 168 13.91 19.27 5.82
CA ARG A 168 14.97 18.30 6.14
C ARG A 168 16.25 18.99 6.59
N HIS A 169 16.92 18.44 7.60
CA HIS A 169 18.22 18.95 8.06
C HIS A 169 18.22 20.45 8.38
N CYS A 170 17.16 20.95 9.04
CA CYS A 170 17.03 22.36 9.39
C CYS A 170 17.39 22.70 10.85
N GLY A 171 17.96 21.72 11.58
CA GLY A 171 18.35 21.91 12.98
C GLY A 171 17.17 22.06 13.94
N ILE A 172 16.00 21.53 13.59
CA ILE A 172 14.77 21.63 14.39
C ILE A 172 14.91 20.74 15.63
N ASP A 173 14.69 21.30 16.82
CA ASP A 173 14.66 20.57 18.08
C ASP A 173 13.25 20.04 18.42
N ASP A 174 13.15 19.23 19.48
CA ASP A 174 11.89 18.58 19.84
C ASP A 174 10.80 19.59 20.27
N ASP A 175 11.17 20.72 20.87
CA ASP A 175 10.22 21.77 21.27
C ASP A 175 9.69 22.54 20.05
N GLY A 176 10.56 22.80 19.07
CA GLY A 176 10.17 23.35 17.77
C GLY A 176 9.23 22.40 17.01
N GLY A 177 9.59 21.11 16.95
CA GLY A 177 8.75 20.09 16.31
C GLY A 177 7.40 19.87 17.00
N GLU A 178 7.35 19.93 18.32
CA GLU A 178 6.10 19.90 19.09
C GLU A 178 5.18 21.07 18.69
N SER A 179 5.74 22.27 18.58
CA SER A 179 5.01 23.46 18.15
C SER A 179 4.48 23.34 16.71
N MET A 180 5.31 22.81 15.80
CA MET A 180 4.89 22.52 14.42
C MET A 180 3.73 21.51 14.36
N GLY A 181 3.83 20.40 15.10
CA GLY A 181 2.77 19.40 15.16
C GLY A 181 1.44 19.98 15.65
N ARG A 182 1.48 20.91 16.61
CA ARG A 182 0.29 21.66 17.04
C ARG A 182 -0.28 22.54 15.94
N SER A 183 0.57 23.22 15.16
CA SER A 183 0.12 24.06 14.04
C SER A 183 -0.51 23.26 12.89
N PHE A 184 -0.12 22.00 12.70
CA PHE A 184 -0.73 21.12 11.70
C PHE A 184 -2.12 20.62 12.11
N LYS A 185 -2.49 20.75 13.38
CA LYS A 185 -3.82 20.33 13.86
C LYS A 185 -4.91 21.19 13.21
N GLY A 186 -5.70 20.56 12.36
CA GLY A 186 -6.78 21.23 11.61
C GLY A 186 -6.33 21.90 10.31
N ASN A 187 -5.04 21.82 9.95
CA ASN A 187 -4.59 22.16 8.60
C ASN A 187 -5.19 21.17 7.60
N THR A 188 -5.78 21.71 6.53
CA THR A 188 -6.50 20.95 5.49
C THR A 188 -5.80 20.97 4.13
N ALA A 189 -4.62 21.61 4.05
CA ALA A 189 -3.90 21.83 2.80
C ALA A 189 -2.65 20.95 2.68
N LEU A 190 -1.91 20.77 3.79
CA LEU A 190 -0.67 19.99 3.83
C LEU A 190 -0.93 18.53 3.51
N LYS A 191 -0.24 18.03 2.47
CA LYS A 191 -0.30 16.65 1.99
C LYS A 191 1.01 15.92 2.21
N GLU A 192 2.13 16.60 1.99
CA GLU A 192 3.47 15.99 2.06
C GLU A 192 4.38 16.81 2.95
N ILE A 193 4.96 16.16 3.96
CA ILE A 193 5.83 16.80 4.94
C ILE A 193 7.10 15.98 5.09
N SER A 194 8.25 16.63 4.90
CA SER A 194 9.56 16.03 5.15
C SER A 194 10.33 16.76 6.25
N LEU A 195 10.62 16.04 7.33
CA LEU A 195 11.34 16.50 8.52
C LEU A 195 12.56 15.62 8.81
N CYS A 196 13.04 14.89 7.80
CA CYS A 196 14.18 14.00 7.93
C CYS A 196 15.43 14.73 8.42
N GLY A 197 16.20 14.10 9.31
CA GLY A 197 17.53 14.58 9.68
C GLY A 197 17.54 15.78 10.63
N ASN A 198 16.54 15.87 11.52
CA ASN A 198 16.43 16.89 12.56
C ASN A 198 16.68 16.27 13.96
N MET A 199 16.38 17.00 15.04
CA MET A 199 16.53 16.54 16.42
C MET A 199 15.17 16.29 17.10
N LEU A 200 14.18 15.86 16.32
CA LEU A 200 12.80 15.64 16.79
C LEU A 200 12.71 14.42 17.71
N GLY A 201 11.93 14.51 18.77
CA GLY A 201 11.81 13.47 19.79
C GLY A 201 10.37 13.03 20.04
N ASP A 202 10.14 12.45 21.22
CA ASP A 202 8.82 11.91 21.61
C ASP A 202 7.74 13.00 21.67
N LYS A 203 8.08 14.26 22.00
CA LYS A 203 7.09 15.35 22.09
C LYS A 203 6.56 15.71 20.71
N THR A 204 7.47 15.86 19.74
CA THR A 204 7.11 16.08 18.34
C THR A 204 6.21 14.97 17.83
N ALA A 205 6.59 13.70 18.07
CA ALA A 205 5.80 12.55 17.64
C ALA A 205 4.38 12.55 18.24
N ALA A 206 4.22 12.94 19.51
CA ALA A 206 2.92 13.07 20.15
C ALA A 206 2.07 14.20 19.52
N ALA A 207 2.67 15.37 19.25
CA ALA A 207 1.97 16.47 18.60
C ALA A 207 1.55 16.14 17.16
N MET A 208 2.42 15.44 16.40
CA MET A 208 2.08 14.93 15.06
C MET A 208 0.94 13.91 15.13
N ALA A 209 0.94 13.02 16.12
CA ALA A 209 -0.14 12.05 16.32
C ALA A 209 -1.49 12.74 16.59
N GLU A 210 -1.50 13.84 17.34
CA GLU A 210 -2.72 14.65 17.53
C GLU A 210 -3.21 15.28 16.22
N ALA A 211 -2.30 15.77 15.37
CA ALA A 211 -2.67 16.31 14.06
C ALA A 211 -3.23 15.21 13.15
N LEU A 212 -2.61 14.03 13.14
CA LEU A 212 -3.08 12.87 12.36
C LEU A 212 -4.43 12.32 12.84
N GLN A 213 -4.78 12.46 14.12
CA GLN A 213 -6.10 12.06 14.62
C GLN A 213 -7.23 13.01 14.21
N ASN A 214 -6.90 14.20 13.69
CA ASN A 214 -7.92 15.14 13.24
C ASN A 214 -8.58 14.63 11.95
N GLU A 215 -9.92 14.56 11.93
CA GLU A 215 -10.70 14.08 10.78
C GLU A 215 -10.51 14.92 9.51
N ARG A 216 -10.04 16.17 9.64
CA ARG A 216 -9.76 17.07 8.51
C ARG A 216 -8.30 17.02 8.03
N CYS A 217 -7.47 16.17 8.64
CA CYS A 217 -6.08 16.03 8.27
C CYS A 217 -5.96 15.47 6.85
N MET A 218 -5.25 16.17 5.98
CA MET A 218 -5.00 15.78 4.59
C MET A 218 -3.57 15.30 4.36
N ILE A 219 -2.81 14.99 5.41
CA ILE A 219 -1.43 14.52 5.29
C ILE A 219 -1.43 13.09 4.73
N HIS A 220 -0.90 12.93 3.52
CA HIS A 220 -0.77 11.65 2.84
C HIS A 220 0.62 11.03 3.06
N SER A 221 1.65 11.86 3.19
CA SER A 221 3.05 11.43 3.33
C SER A 221 3.75 12.21 4.43
N LEU A 222 4.32 11.48 5.39
CA LEU A 222 5.08 12.06 6.51
C LEU A 222 6.43 11.36 6.66
N ASN A 223 7.51 12.09 6.40
CA ASN A 223 8.87 11.60 6.58
C ASN A 223 9.51 12.21 7.84
N LEU A 224 9.72 11.37 8.85
CA LEU A 224 10.33 11.67 10.14
C LEU A 224 11.67 10.93 10.34
N SER A 225 12.30 10.44 9.27
CA SER A 225 13.52 9.64 9.38
C SER A 225 14.72 10.39 9.96
N ASN A 226 15.69 9.67 10.51
CA ASN A 226 16.94 10.20 11.09
C ASN A 226 16.67 11.30 12.13
N ASN A 227 15.81 11.00 13.09
CA ASN A 227 15.47 11.85 14.23
C ASN A 227 15.75 11.10 15.55
N LYS A 228 15.24 11.59 16.67
CA LYS A 228 15.39 11.01 18.01
C LYS A 228 14.05 10.50 18.58
N ILE A 229 13.13 10.07 17.72
CA ILE A 229 11.81 9.55 18.13
C ILE A 229 11.99 8.18 18.79
N GLY A 230 11.59 8.06 20.05
CA GLY A 230 11.66 6.82 20.80
C GLY A 230 10.40 5.96 20.65
N GLY A 231 10.40 4.79 21.30
CA GLY A 231 9.24 3.91 21.33
C GLY A 231 7.97 4.57 21.90
N ARG A 232 8.09 5.55 22.81
CA ARG A 232 6.93 6.31 23.31
C ARG A 232 6.35 7.23 22.25
N GLY A 233 7.18 7.99 21.54
CA GLY A 233 6.72 8.82 20.42
C GLY A 233 6.07 7.97 19.33
N SER A 234 6.72 6.87 18.95
CA SER A 234 6.18 5.91 17.98
C SER A 234 4.85 5.30 18.43
N LYS A 235 4.65 5.06 19.73
CA LYS A 235 3.37 4.60 20.26
C LYS A 235 2.24 5.56 19.94
N HIS A 236 2.43 6.87 20.14
CA HIS A 236 1.42 7.88 19.82
C HIS A 236 1.08 7.85 18.32
N ILE A 237 2.10 7.78 17.46
CA ILE A 237 1.94 7.69 16.01
C ILE A 237 1.15 6.43 15.62
N GLY A 238 1.54 5.24 16.12
CA GLY A 238 0.81 4.00 15.86
C GLY A 238 -0.67 4.14 16.18
N HIS A 239 -0.99 4.59 17.40
CA HIS A 239 -2.38 4.79 17.84
C HIS A 239 -3.15 5.78 16.96
N SER A 240 -2.51 6.85 16.47
CA SER A 240 -3.16 7.82 15.58
C SER A 240 -3.57 7.25 14.23
N ILE A 241 -2.84 6.26 13.73
CA ILE A 241 -3.05 5.70 12.39
C ILE A 241 -4.25 4.75 12.34
N ARG A 242 -4.66 4.17 13.49
CA ARG A 242 -5.82 3.26 13.59
C ARG A 242 -7.14 3.90 13.13
N SER A 243 -7.25 5.23 13.23
CA SER A 243 -8.43 6.00 12.82
C SER A 243 -8.15 6.96 11.66
N ASN A 244 -6.94 6.95 11.10
CA ASN A 244 -6.56 7.84 10.00
C ASN A 244 -6.61 7.08 8.66
N VAL A 245 -7.39 7.62 7.72
CA VAL A 245 -7.58 7.04 6.37
C VAL A 245 -6.78 7.75 5.29
N GLU A 246 -6.30 8.96 5.55
CA GLU A 246 -5.60 9.81 4.58
C GLU A 246 -4.10 9.50 4.48
N LEU A 247 -3.45 9.23 5.62
CA LEU A 247 -2.03 8.93 5.69
C LEU A 247 -1.72 7.62 4.97
N LYS A 248 -1.04 7.74 3.83
CA LYS A 248 -0.61 6.60 3.00
C LYS A 248 0.82 6.18 3.28
N ALA A 249 1.70 7.11 3.64
CA ALA A 249 3.11 6.84 3.85
C ALA A 249 3.64 7.47 5.13
N ILE A 250 4.32 6.67 5.95
CA ILE A 250 5.08 7.16 7.09
C ILE A 250 6.47 6.53 7.12
N ILE A 251 7.50 7.38 7.16
CA ILE A 251 8.90 6.97 7.17
C ILE A 251 9.53 7.41 8.48
N LEU A 252 9.82 6.46 9.36
CA LEU A 252 10.42 6.64 10.68
C LEU A 252 11.85 6.07 10.75
N SER A 253 12.45 5.73 9.62
CA SER A 253 13.77 5.07 9.55
C SER A 253 14.85 5.86 10.29
N GLY A 254 15.80 5.20 10.96
CA GLY A 254 16.89 5.86 11.69
C GLY A 254 16.47 6.54 12.99
N ASN A 255 15.39 6.07 13.63
CA ASN A 255 14.93 6.54 14.94
C ASN A 255 15.02 5.42 15.99
N PRO A 256 15.29 5.69 17.28
CA PRO A 256 15.34 4.67 18.33
C PRO A 256 13.95 4.16 18.76
N ILE A 257 13.16 3.65 17.82
CA ILE A 257 11.78 3.19 18.03
C ILE A 257 11.74 1.98 18.98
N GLY A 258 12.57 0.97 18.73
CA GLY A 258 12.58 -0.29 19.47
C GLY A 258 11.28 -1.09 19.36
N ASP A 259 11.22 -2.22 20.07
CA ASP A 259 10.08 -3.14 19.99
C ASP A 259 8.77 -2.50 20.41
N LEU A 260 8.77 -1.69 21.48
CA LEU A 260 7.57 -1.00 21.98
C LEU A 260 6.84 -0.20 20.89
N GLY A 261 7.61 0.54 20.07
CA GLY A 261 7.02 1.36 19.02
C GLY A 261 6.45 0.51 17.89
N VAL A 262 7.14 -0.56 17.50
CA VAL A 262 6.67 -1.48 16.45
C VAL A 262 5.44 -2.27 16.89
N SER A 263 5.40 -2.76 18.13
CA SER A 263 4.22 -3.43 18.68
C SER A 263 3.00 -2.51 18.66
N SER A 264 3.19 -1.20 18.87
CA SER A 264 2.09 -0.23 18.76
C SER A 264 1.54 -0.09 17.33
N PHE A 265 2.41 -0.20 16.31
CA PHE A 265 1.96 -0.29 14.92
C PHE A 265 1.24 -1.62 14.65
N ALA A 266 1.72 -2.73 15.21
CA ALA A 266 1.07 -4.03 15.10
C ALA A 266 -0.36 -3.99 15.64
N GLU A 267 -0.55 -3.46 16.85
CA GLU A 267 -1.87 -3.25 17.48
C GLU A 267 -2.79 -2.39 16.59
N SER A 268 -2.23 -1.44 15.85
CA SER A 268 -2.98 -0.54 14.98
C SER A 268 -3.42 -1.19 13.66
N PHE A 269 -2.80 -2.30 13.29
CA PHE A 269 -3.18 -3.12 12.13
C PHE A 269 -4.15 -4.26 12.48
N GLU A 270 -4.28 -4.61 13.76
CA GLU A 270 -5.23 -5.62 14.20
C GLU A 270 -6.69 -5.19 13.99
N GLY A 271 -7.49 -6.07 13.41
CA GLY A 271 -8.92 -5.83 13.17
C GLY A 271 -9.22 -4.76 12.11
N VAL A 272 -8.23 -4.31 11.34
CA VAL A 272 -8.46 -3.43 10.19
C VAL A 272 -9.10 -4.24 9.08
N GLU A 273 -10.42 -4.18 8.98
CA GLU A 273 -11.15 -4.65 7.82
C GLU A 273 -10.92 -3.69 6.66
N GLY A 274 -10.48 -4.20 5.52
CA GLY A 274 -10.30 -3.39 4.31
C GLY A 274 -11.62 -2.69 3.99
N PRO A 275 -11.58 -1.45 3.46
CA PRO A 275 -12.81 -0.70 3.21
C PRO A 275 -13.70 -1.54 2.29
N ASN A 276 -14.99 -1.64 2.64
CA ASN A 276 -15.99 -2.43 1.94
C ASN A 276 -16.37 -1.72 0.64
N LEU A 277 -15.39 -1.59 -0.26
CA LEU A 277 -15.47 -0.81 -1.49
C LEU A 277 -16.02 -1.67 -2.63
N SER A 278 -16.82 -1.02 -3.46
CA SER A 278 -17.37 -1.58 -4.69
C SER A 278 -16.25 -1.89 -5.70
N GLY A 279 -16.55 -2.73 -6.70
CA GLY A 279 -15.54 -3.27 -7.62
C GLY A 279 -14.78 -2.23 -8.45
N GLU A 280 -15.36 -1.04 -8.67
CA GLU A 280 -14.72 0.04 -9.43
C GLU A 280 -13.74 0.86 -8.58
N GLU A 281 -14.05 1.11 -7.31
CA GLU A 281 -13.17 1.86 -6.38
C GLU A 281 -11.89 1.08 -6.01
N LYS A 282 -11.92 -0.25 -6.11
CA LYS A 282 -10.72 -1.10 -5.94
C LYS A 282 -9.73 -0.91 -7.08
N LYS A 283 -10.19 -0.67 -8.31
CA LYS A 283 -9.33 -0.52 -9.49
C LYS A 283 -8.46 0.73 -9.42
N ASP A 284 -9.01 1.85 -8.98
CA ASP A 284 -8.27 3.11 -8.85
C ASP A 284 -7.23 3.04 -7.71
N MET A 285 -7.53 2.32 -6.61
CA MET A 285 -6.59 2.12 -5.51
C MET A 285 -5.38 1.24 -5.87
N TYR A 286 -5.51 0.37 -6.88
CA TYR A 286 -4.44 -0.52 -7.35
C TYR A 286 -3.73 0.00 -8.61
N ALA A 287 -4.23 1.07 -9.25
CA ALA A 287 -3.66 1.67 -10.46
C ALA A 287 -2.52 2.68 -10.17
N ASP A 288 -2.49 3.29 -8.99
CA ASP A 288 -1.61 4.44 -8.70
C ASP A 288 -0.14 4.12 -8.39
N ILE A 289 0.29 2.86 -8.47
CA ILE A 289 1.70 2.48 -8.17
C ILE A 289 2.52 2.26 -9.46
N GLY A 290 1.99 2.67 -10.62
CA GLY A 290 2.63 2.42 -11.91
C GLY A 290 2.29 3.40 -13.02
N ALA A 291 2.29 4.71 -12.78
CA ALA A 291 2.24 5.68 -13.86
C ALA A 291 2.95 7.00 -13.50
N LYS A 292 3.98 7.35 -14.29
CA LYS A 292 4.35 8.74 -14.49
C LYS A 292 3.29 9.37 -15.39
N ASP A 293 2.73 10.49 -14.95
CA ASP A 293 1.92 11.45 -15.70
C ASP A 293 0.48 11.07 -16.13
N ALA A 294 -0.45 11.72 -15.41
CA ALA A 294 -1.50 12.62 -15.91
C ALA A 294 -2.87 12.10 -16.43
N LYS A 295 -3.90 12.56 -15.68
CA LYS A 295 -5.14 13.26 -16.09
C LYS A 295 -6.36 12.45 -16.56
N LYS A 296 -7.39 12.51 -15.69
CA LYS A 296 -8.85 12.71 -15.87
C LYS A 296 -9.68 11.59 -15.25
N ASN A 297 -10.31 11.88 -14.12
CA ASN A 297 -11.49 11.16 -13.64
C ASN A 297 -12.71 12.08 -13.69
N LYS A 298 -13.81 11.58 -14.27
CA LYS A 298 -15.16 12.09 -14.06
C LYS A 298 -15.78 11.29 -12.90
N LEU A 299 -16.39 11.98 -11.94
CA LEU A 299 -17.12 11.38 -10.81
C LEU A 299 -18.36 10.60 -11.26
N PRO A 300 -18.69 9.47 -10.63
CA PRO A 300 -20.04 8.94 -10.57
C PRO A 300 -20.81 9.47 -9.35
N THR A 301 -22.07 9.85 -9.56
CA THR A 301 -23.02 10.37 -8.57
C THR A 301 -23.96 9.29 -8.02
N SER A 302 -24.20 9.36 -6.69
CA SER A 302 -25.37 8.88 -5.90
C SER A 302 -25.48 7.39 -5.50
N PRO A 303 -26.31 7.04 -4.48
CA PRO A 303 -26.49 7.64 -3.15
C PRO A 303 -26.22 6.65 -2.00
N GLN A 304 -25.91 7.22 -0.84
CA GLN A 304 -25.54 6.55 0.42
C GLN A 304 -26.49 5.44 0.86
N LYS A 305 -25.97 4.22 0.99
CA LYS A 305 -26.48 3.23 1.95
C LYS A 305 -25.67 3.36 3.23
N THR A 306 -26.36 3.49 4.36
CA THR A 306 -25.82 3.41 5.71
C THR A 306 -25.17 2.04 5.92
N ILE A 307 -23.87 1.97 5.63
CA ILE A 307 -23.02 0.83 5.94
C ILE A 307 -22.55 1.03 7.39
N GLU A 308 -22.81 0.04 8.25
CA GLU A 308 -22.22 -0.02 9.59
C GLU A 308 -20.70 0.17 9.46
N LYS A 309 -20.16 1.25 10.04
CA LYS A 309 -18.71 1.57 9.99
C LYS A 309 -17.93 0.45 10.68
N PRO A 310 -17.03 -0.30 10.01
CA PRO A 310 -16.05 -1.14 10.70
C PRO A 310 -15.28 -0.37 11.78
N SER A 311 -14.89 -1.09 12.83
CA SER A 311 -14.36 -0.54 14.09
C SER A 311 -12.94 0.02 14.02
N ALA A 312 -12.28 -0.08 12.85
CA ALA A 312 -10.96 0.52 12.56
C ALA A 312 -10.76 0.67 11.05
N TYR A 313 -10.24 1.83 10.61
CA TYR A 313 -9.84 2.08 9.23
C TYR A 313 -8.44 2.69 9.23
N CYS A 314 -7.51 2.03 8.54
CA CYS A 314 -6.14 2.49 8.39
C CYS A 314 -5.84 2.73 6.90
N GLY A 315 -5.36 3.93 6.57
CA GLY A 315 -4.93 4.34 5.23
C GLY A 315 -3.51 3.93 4.87
N LEU A 316 -2.73 3.42 5.83
CA LEU A 316 -1.27 3.32 5.68
C LEU A 316 -0.86 2.21 4.70
N ARG A 317 -0.21 2.62 3.61
CA ARG A 317 0.33 1.75 2.56
C ARG A 317 1.83 1.52 2.71
N ILE A 318 2.57 2.53 3.13
CA ILE A 318 4.03 2.51 3.22
C ILE A 318 4.45 2.77 4.67
N LEU A 319 5.16 1.80 5.26
CA LEU A 319 5.75 1.91 6.58
C LEU A 319 7.27 1.70 6.49
N GLY A 320 8.03 2.76 6.73
CA GLY A 320 9.49 2.71 6.74
C GLY A 320 10.07 2.77 8.14
N MET A 321 10.68 1.69 8.61
CA MET A 321 11.30 1.55 9.93
C MET A 321 12.70 0.92 9.82
N SER A 322 13.46 1.27 8.78
CA SER A 322 14.84 0.84 8.65
C SER A 322 15.72 1.47 9.73
N GLY A 323 16.63 0.75 10.38
CA GLY A 323 17.55 1.35 11.34
C GLY A 323 16.88 1.77 12.65
N CYS A 324 15.85 1.04 13.10
CA CYS A 324 14.98 1.45 14.19
C CYS A 324 15.19 0.68 15.52
N ASN A 325 16.28 -0.09 15.60
CA ASN A 325 16.63 -0.94 16.75
C ASN A 325 15.52 -1.95 17.11
N ILE A 326 14.89 -2.52 16.09
CA ILE A 326 13.82 -3.52 16.23
C ILE A 326 14.46 -4.90 16.40
N SER A 327 13.99 -5.67 17.38
CA SER A 327 14.41 -7.05 17.63
C SER A 327 13.40 -8.06 17.08
N ASP A 328 13.74 -9.35 17.16
CA ASP A 328 12.84 -10.44 16.78
C ASP A 328 11.49 -10.42 17.53
N LEU A 329 11.44 -9.87 18.75
CA LEU A 329 10.21 -9.78 19.55
C LEU A 329 9.24 -8.78 18.96
N GLY A 330 9.66 -7.52 18.75
CA GLY A 330 8.82 -6.50 18.11
C GLY A 330 8.42 -6.92 16.69
N MET A 331 9.28 -7.68 16.01
CA MET A 331 8.98 -8.24 14.71
C MET A 331 8.02 -9.42 14.72
N GLY A 332 8.00 -10.21 15.80
CA GLY A 332 6.97 -11.20 16.05
C GLY A 332 5.58 -10.56 16.11
N ASP A 333 5.44 -9.45 16.84
CA ASP A 333 4.17 -8.72 16.98
C ASP A 333 3.71 -8.15 15.64
N LEU A 334 4.58 -7.42 14.93
CA LEU A 334 4.25 -6.88 13.62
C LEU A 334 3.94 -8.00 12.62
N GLY A 335 4.75 -9.05 12.59
CA GLY A 335 4.50 -10.23 11.76
C GLY A 335 3.12 -10.83 12.04
N GLY A 336 2.74 -10.98 13.30
CA GLY A 336 1.41 -11.45 13.71
C GLY A 336 0.28 -10.59 13.11
N SER A 337 0.40 -9.27 13.21
CA SER A 337 -0.60 -8.34 12.65
C SER A 337 -0.62 -8.33 11.11
N LEU A 338 0.54 -8.50 10.45
CA LEU A 338 0.64 -8.51 8.99
C LEU A 338 -0.07 -9.70 8.36
N ARG A 339 -0.21 -10.82 9.09
CA ARG A 339 -0.95 -11.99 8.60
C ARG A 339 -2.38 -11.65 8.17
N THR A 340 -3.06 -10.76 8.90
CA THR A 340 -4.44 -10.35 8.62
C THR A 340 -4.55 -8.97 8.01
N ASN A 341 -3.49 -8.15 8.10
CA ASN A 341 -3.44 -6.85 7.46
C ASN A 341 -3.71 -6.96 5.95
N CYS A 342 -4.58 -6.08 5.45
CA CYS A 342 -4.97 -6.06 4.04
C CYS A 342 -4.69 -4.73 3.35
N VAL A 343 -3.93 -3.86 4.01
CA VAL A 343 -3.78 -2.44 3.69
C VAL A 343 -2.34 -2.11 3.31
N LEU A 344 -1.38 -2.55 4.12
CA LEU A 344 0.03 -2.25 3.93
C LEU A 344 0.54 -2.93 2.65
N SER A 345 1.18 -2.14 1.79
CA SER A 345 1.79 -2.58 0.53
C SER A 345 3.31 -2.59 0.60
N THR A 346 3.92 -1.69 1.36
CA THR A 346 5.38 -1.55 1.45
C THR A 346 5.82 -1.53 2.90
N LEU A 347 6.76 -2.41 3.23
CA LEU A 347 7.39 -2.47 4.54
C LEU A 347 8.92 -2.43 4.37
N ASP A 348 9.54 -1.39 4.92
CA ASP A 348 11.00 -1.29 5.03
C ASP A 348 11.43 -1.48 6.48
N ILE A 349 12.16 -2.55 6.73
CA ILE A 349 12.69 -2.96 8.03
C ILE A 349 14.19 -3.27 7.93
N ARG A 350 14.88 -2.66 6.95
CA ARG A 350 16.33 -2.82 6.79
C ARG A 350 17.12 -2.35 8.01
N CYS A 351 18.38 -2.75 8.11
CA CYS A 351 19.29 -2.21 9.13
C CYS A 351 18.76 -2.36 10.57
N ASN A 352 18.01 -3.41 10.88
CA ASN A 352 17.54 -3.72 12.24
C ASN A 352 18.33 -4.91 12.82
N ASN A 353 18.01 -5.30 14.05
CA ASN A 353 18.70 -6.39 14.74
C ASN A 353 17.93 -7.71 14.57
N LEU A 354 17.37 -7.96 13.37
CA LEU A 354 16.57 -9.15 13.11
C LEU A 354 17.48 -10.34 12.83
N THR A 355 17.27 -11.42 13.57
CA THR A 355 17.96 -12.69 13.38
C THR A 355 17.14 -13.61 12.47
N ASN A 356 17.55 -14.89 12.37
CA ASN A 356 16.76 -15.88 11.64
C ASN A 356 15.35 -16.04 12.20
N ASP A 357 15.14 -15.84 13.51
CA ASP A 357 13.84 -16.04 14.16
C ASP A 357 12.84 -14.93 13.78
N GLY A 358 13.27 -13.66 13.81
CA GLY A 358 12.43 -12.54 13.38
C GLY A 358 12.04 -12.64 11.91
N ILE A 359 13.01 -12.97 11.03
CA ILE A 359 12.75 -13.17 9.60
C ILE A 359 11.83 -14.38 9.36
N THR A 360 12.01 -15.47 10.10
CA THR A 360 11.11 -16.64 10.02
C THR A 360 9.70 -16.27 10.45
N GLY A 361 9.56 -15.45 11.49
CA GLY A 361 8.27 -14.93 11.95
C GLY A 361 7.53 -14.18 10.84
N ILE A 362 8.18 -13.20 10.21
CA ILE A 362 7.59 -12.46 9.09
C ILE A 362 7.29 -13.37 7.91
N ALA A 363 8.23 -14.24 7.52
CA ALA A 363 8.06 -15.15 6.39
C ALA A 363 6.80 -16.02 6.56
N ARG A 364 6.56 -16.56 7.77
CA ARG A 364 5.35 -17.34 8.07
C ARG A 364 4.07 -16.52 7.98
N SER A 365 4.10 -15.26 8.34
CA SER A 365 2.95 -14.37 8.20
C SER A 365 2.67 -14.00 6.75
N LEU A 366 3.72 -13.81 5.95
CA LEU A 366 3.59 -13.50 4.53
C LEU A 366 3.15 -14.68 3.66
N GLU A 367 3.18 -15.92 4.16
CA GLU A 367 2.54 -17.06 3.49
C GLU A 367 1.00 -16.89 3.37
N GLU A 368 0.40 -16.09 4.27
CA GLU A 368 -1.04 -15.83 4.30
C GLU A 368 -1.40 -14.38 3.94
N ASN A 369 -0.48 -13.44 4.13
CA ASN A 369 -0.70 -12.05 3.73
C ASN A 369 -0.96 -11.95 2.22
N THR A 370 -1.96 -11.15 1.85
CA THR A 370 -2.33 -10.93 0.45
C THR A 370 -2.17 -9.48 0.01
N SER A 371 -1.68 -8.57 0.86
CA SER A 371 -1.58 -7.13 0.53
C SER A 371 -0.17 -6.67 0.21
N LEU A 372 0.83 -7.14 0.97
CA LEU A 372 2.20 -6.67 0.92
C LEU A 372 2.83 -6.98 -0.44
N ARG A 373 3.38 -5.95 -1.06
CA ARG A 373 4.00 -5.92 -2.39
C ARG A 373 5.51 -5.79 -2.29
N GLU A 374 6.00 -5.01 -1.34
CA GLU A 374 7.41 -4.72 -1.21
C GLU A 374 7.86 -4.99 0.22
N LEU A 375 8.87 -5.84 0.34
CA LEU A 375 9.54 -6.12 1.61
C LEU A 375 11.02 -5.81 1.47
N TYR A 376 11.48 -4.81 2.22
CA TYR A 376 12.89 -4.52 2.38
C TYR A 376 13.35 -5.00 3.75
N CYS A 377 14.07 -6.12 3.79
CA CYS A 377 14.60 -6.71 5.02
C CYS A 377 16.12 -6.94 4.98
N GLY A 378 16.81 -6.36 4.01
CA GLY A 378 18.27 -6.32 3.93
C GLY A 378 18.96 -5.68 5.16
N ASP A 379 20.27 -5.84 5.24
CA ASP A 379 21.12 -5.31 6.31
C ASP A 379 20.67 -5.74 7.72
N ASN A 380 20.11 -6.94 7.84
CA ASN A 380 19.78 -7.62 9.09
C ASN A 380 20.70 -8.84 9.34
N GLU A 381 20.71 -9.37 10.55
CA GLU A 381 21.62 -10.42 11.03
C GLU A 381 21.12 -11.86 10.76
N PHE A 382 20.49 -12.10 9.62
CA PHE A 382 20.05 -13.45 9.25
C PHE A 382 20.96 -14.11 8.20
N SER A 383 20.91 -15.45 8.18
CA SER A 383 21.77 -16.30 7.35
C SER A 383 20.93 -17.36 6.61
N VAL A 384 21.47 -18.56 6.40
CA VAL A 384 20.80 -19.65 5.66
C VAL A 384 19.40 -19.99 6.20
N PRO A 385 19.15 -20.12 7.53
CA PRO A 385 17.82 -20.46 8.02
C PRO A 385 16.78 -19.38 7.70
N GLY A 386 17.13 -18.09 7.85
CA GLY A 386 16.26 -16.98 7.45
C GLY A 386 15.99 -16.98 5.93
N ALA A 387 17.03 -17.19 5.11
CA ALA A 387 16.89 -17.31 3.66
C ALA A 387 16.01 -18.52 3.24
N MET A 388 16.11 -19.63 3.97
CA MET A 388 15.27 -20.82 3.76
C MET A 388 13.81 -20.52 4.07
N ALA A 389 13.53 -19.80 5.17
CA ALA A 389 12.17 -19.38 5.50
C ALA A 389 11.59 -18.45 4.42
N LEU A 390 12.38 -17.49 3.93
CA LEU A 390 11.98 -16.62 2.82
C LEU A 390 11.74 -17.40 1.52
N GLY A 391 12.61 -18.35 1.16
CA GLY A 391 12.42 -19.21 -0.02
C GLY A 391 11.14 -20.06 0.06
N SER A 392 10.85 -20.64 1.23
CA SER A 392 9.59 -21.36 1.47
C SER A 392 8.39 -20.42 1.33
N MET A 393 8.46 -19.22 1.89
CA MET A 393 7.40 -18.21 1.80
C MET A 393 7.16 -17.78 0.35
N LEU A 394 8.22 -17.51 -0.42
CA LEU A 394 8.13 -17.13 -1.83
C LEU A 394 7.38 -18.21 -2.64
N SER A 395 7.58 -19.50 -2.36
CA SER A 395 6.87 -20.56 -3.08
C SER A 395 5.35 -20.59 -2.87
N LYS A 396 4.83 -19.86 -1.87
CA LYS A 396 3.40 -19.81 -1.51
C LYS A 396 2.78 -18.42 -1.62
N ASN A 397 3.59 -17.37 -1.48
CA ASN A 397 3.10 -16.00 -1.47
C ASN A 397 2.65 -15.57 -2.87
N VAL A 398 1.51 -14.85 -2.91
CA VAL A 398 0.83 -14.43 -4.15
C VAL A 398 0.74 -12.90 -4.28
N SER A 399 1.49 -12.16 -3.48
CA SER A 399 1.34 -10.70 -3.36
C SER A 399 2.63 -9.92 -3.59
N LEU A 400 3.78 -10.48 -3.17
CA LEU A 400 5.07 -9.82 -3.14
C LEU A 400 5.64 -9.70 -4.55
N LEU A 401 6.02 -8.47 -4.89
CA LEU A 401 6.63 -8.06 -6.16
C LEU A 401 8.11 -7.76 -5.98
N VAL A 402 8.50 -7.17 -4.84
CA VAL A 402 9.87 -6.77 -4.53
C VAL A 402 10.31 -7.40 -3.22
N LEU A 403 11.47 -8.06 -3.24
CA LEU A 403 12.14 -8.57 -2.05
C LEU A 403 13.58 -8.08 -2.01
N ASP A 404 13.95 -7.32 -0.97
CA ASP A 404 15.32 -6.91 -0.73
C ASP A 404 15.89 -7.63 0.51
N VAL A 405 16.91 -8.46 0.26
CA VAL A 405 17.72 -9.20 1.26
C VAL A 405 19.20 -8.81 1.18
N SER A 406 19.49 -7.62 0.63
CA SER A 406 20.85 -7.11 0.44
C SER A 406 21.58 -6.97 1.77
N GLY A 407 22.91 -7.07 1.78
CA GLY A 407 23.70 -6.87 2.99
C GLY A 407 23.60 -7.98 4.05
N CYS A 408 22.74 -8.99 3.84
CA CYS A 408 22.65 -10.15 4.72
C CYS A 408 23.73 -11.18 4.40
N HIS A 409 24.08 -12.02 5.38
CA HIS A 409 25.14 -13.02 5.21
C HIS A 409 24.65 -14.26 4.46
N LEU A 410 24.43 -14.14 3.15
CA LEU A 410 24.08 -15.25 2.24
C LEU A 410 25.32 -16.04 1.76
N ASN A 411 26.43 -15.97 2.50
CA ASN A 411 27.76 -16.48 2.14
C ASN A 411 27.86 -18.00 1.84
N LYS A 412 26.77 -18.75 2.01
CA LYS A 412 26.67 -20.17 1.66
C LYS A 412 25.76 -20.33 0.45
N THR A 413 26.22 -21.10 -0.53
CA THR A 413 25.43 -21.52 -1.71
C THR A 413 24.04 -22.04 -1.34
N ALA A 414 23.89 -22.67 -0.17
CA ALA A 414 22.60 -23.11 0.36
C ALA A 414 21.55 -21.99 0.51
N ALA A 415 21.95 -20.77 0.93
CA ALA A 415 21.01 -19.66 1.08
C ALA A 415 20.45 -19.20 -0.27
N ALA A 416 21.36 -18.98 -1.24
CA ALA A 416 20.98 -18.61 -2.60
C ALA A 416 20.11 -19.70 -3.25
N LYS A 417 20.46 -20.97 -3.05
CA LYS A 417 19.68 -22.11 -3.53
C LYS A 417 18.25 -22.13 -3.00
N HIS A 418 18.04 -21.93 -1.70
CA HIS A 418 16.68 -21.93 -1.14
C HIS A 418 15.83 -20.77 -1.65
N LEU A 419 16.42 -19.58 -1.81
CA LEU A 419 15.74 -18.45 -2.43
C LEU A 419 15.40 -18.75 -3.90
N ALA A 420 16.36 -19.30 -4.65
CA ALA A 420 16.17 -19.71 -6.05
C ALA A 420 15.06 -20.77 -6.21
N GLU A 421 15.01 -21.79 -5.35
CA GLU A 421 13.95 -22.80 -5.33
C GLU A 421 12.55 -22.20 -5.08
N GLY A 422 12.48 -21.18 -4.22
CA GLY A 422 11.26 -20.42 -3.97
C GLY A 422 10.83 -19.60 -5.17
N ILE A 423 11.78 -18.87 -5.76
CA ILE A 423 11.58 -18.04 -6.96
C ILE A 423 11.12 -18.88 -8.15
N ALA A 424 11.71 -20.05 -8.38
CA ALA A 424 11.35 -20.94 -9.48
C ALA A 424 9.85 -21.33 -9.47
N LYS A 425 9.22 -21.34 -8.30
CA LYS A 425 7.78 -21.66 -8.12
C LYS A 425 6.89 -20.42 -7.99
N ASN A 426 7.46 -19.27 -7.71
CA ASN A 426 6.71 -18.05 -7.45
C ASN A 426 6.20 -17.44 -8.77
N GLU A 427 4.95 -16.98 -8.78
CA GLU A 427 4.31 -16.43 -9.99
C GLU A 427 4.09 -14.90 -9.94
N CYS A 428 4.78 -14.21 -9.03
CA CYS A 428 4.48 -12.82 -8.67
C CYS A 428 5.70 -11.91 -8.59
N LEU A 429 6.81 -12.41 -8.04
CA LEU A 429 8.02 -11.66 -7.73
C LEU A 429 8.65 -11.15 -9.03
N GLN A 430 8.86 -9.84 -9.09
CA GLN A 430 9.39 -9.11 -10.24
C GLN A 430 10.82 -8.63 -9.99
N GLU A 431 11.13 -8.26 -8.75
CA GLU A 431 12.43 -7.69 -8.39
C GLU A 431 13.01 -8.33 -7.12
N LEU A 432 14.27 -8.75 -7.22
CA LEU A 432 15.04 -9.32 -6.11
C LEU A 432 16.32 -8.52 -5.90
N HIS A 433 16.58 -8.05 -4.68
CA HIS A 433 17.86 -7.43 -4.33
C HIS A 433 18.67 -8.36 -3.44
N VAL A 434 19.86 -8.73 -3.91
CA VAL A 434 20.86 -9.58 -3.24
C VAL A 434 22.23 -8.90 -3.25
N ALA A 435 22.25 -7.57 -3.25
CA ALA A 435 23.47 -6.79 -3.28
C ALA A 435 24.26 -6.97 -1.97
N ARG A 436 25.60 -7.01 -2.06
CA ARG A 436 26.47 -7.08 -0.87
C ARG A 436 26.13 -8.26 0.08
N THR A 437 25.75 -9.42 -0.46
CA THR A 437 25.34 -10.60 0.33
C THR A 437 26.43 -11.66 0.45
N HIS A 438 27.64 -11.36 -0.04
CA HIS A 438 28.71 -12.34 -0.27
C HIS A 438 28.29 -13.47 -1.22
N LEU A 439 27.45 -13.15 -2.20
CA LEU A 439 27.03 -14.09 -3.23
C LEU A 439 28.24 -14.54 -4.05
N THR A 440 28.36 -15.85 -4.20
CA THR A 440 29.40 -16.48 -5.04
C THR A 440 28.86 -16.79 -6.43
N ASP A 441 29.76 -17.08 -7.38
CA ASP A 441 29.40 -17.54 -8.72
C ASP A 441 28.43 -18.74 -8.71
N GLU A 442 28.63 -19.71 -7.81
CA GLU A 442 27.72 -20.86 -7.67
C GLU A 442 26.34 -20.43 -7.17
N GLY A 443 26.26 -19.48 -6.23
CA GLY A 443 24.98 -18.95 -5.77
C GLY A 443 24.23 -18.18 -6.88
N LEU A 444 24.96 -17.42 -7.72
CA LEU A 444 24.36 -16.71 -8.84
C LEU A 444 23.88 -17.67 -9.95
N LYS A 445 24.54 -18.80 -10.14
CA LYS A 445 24.07 -19.86 -11.04
C LYS A 445 22.72 -20.44 -10.59
N GLU A 446 22.51 -20.65 -9.30
CA GLU A 446 21.21 -21.11 -8.77
C GLU A 446 20.08 -20.13 -9.14
N PHE A 447 20.32 -18.81 -8.99
CA PHE A 447 19.36 -17.79 -9.45
C PHE A 447 19.16 -17.80 -10.96
N THR A 448 20.22 -18.02 -11.73
CA THR A 448 20.13 -18.13 -13.20
C THR A 448 19.22 -19.29 -13.60
N VAL A 449 19.38 -20.46 -12.97
CA VAL A 449 18.51 -21.64 -13.20
C VAL A 449 17.06 -21.36 -12.80
N ALA A 450 16.83 -20.67 -11.68
CA ALA A 450 15.49 -20.29 -11.26
C ALA A 450 14.83 -19.32 -12.24
N VAL A 451 15.57 -18.34 -12.76
CA VAL A 451 15.12 -17.37 -13.77
C VAL A 451 14.77 -18.04 -15.10
N GLU A 452 15.41 -19.17 -15.44
CA GLU A 452 15.03 -19.93 -16.64
C GLU A 452 13.68 -20.64 -16.51
N GLN A 453 13.25 -20.94 -15.28
CA GLN A 453 11.96 -21.59 -14.97
C GLN A 453 10.87 -20.57 -14.62
N ASN A 454 11.28 -19.41 -14.11
CA ASN A 454 10.40 -18.33 -13.67
C ASN A 454 10.14 -17.34 -14.82
N MET A 455 8.86 -17.04 -15.07
CA MET A 455 8.44 -16.13 -16.14
C MET A 455 8.05 -14.73 -15.67
N CYS A 456 8.25 -14.41 -14.39
CA CYS A 456 7.76 -13.20 -13.73
C CYS A 456 8.90 -12.28 -13.25
N LEU A 457 10.07 -12.83 -12.91
CA LEU A 457 11.21 -12.10 -12.38
C LEU A 457 11.90 -11.35 -13.51
N GLU A 458 11.90 -10.03 -13.39
CA GLU A 458 12.41 -9.09 -14.40
C GLU A 458 13.79 -8.56 -14.02
N LYS A 459 14.07 -8.44 -12.72
CA LYS A 459 15.26 -7.75 -12.24
C LYS A 459 15.88 -8.43 -11.02
N ILE A 460 17.20 -8.63 -11.09
CA ILE A 460 18.01 -9.03 -9.93
C ILE A 460 19.09 -7.98 -9.72
N ILE A 461 19.10 -7.34 -8.56
CA ILE A 461 20.16 -6.41 -8.14
C ILE A 461 21.22 -7.20 -7.36
N TYR A 462 22.38 -7.38 -7.96
CA TYR A 462 23.47 -8.22 -7.41
C TYR A 462 24.80 -7.47 -7.22
N HIS A 463 24.79 -6.13 -7.25
CA HIS A 463 26.01 -5.32 -7.13
C HIS A 463 26.73 -5.54 -5.80
N CYS A 464 28.00 -5.14 -5.74
CA CYS A 464 28.85 -5.30 -4.55
C CYS A 464 29.02 -6.75 -4.08
N ASN A 465 28.90 -7.73 -4.99
CA ASN A 465 29.31 -9.12 -4.80
C ASN A 465 30.56 -9.42 -5.64
N VAL A 466 31.33 -10.44 -5.26
CA VAL A 466 32.54 -10.85 -5.97
C VAL A 466 32.17 -11.91 -7.00
N LEU A 467 31.77 -11.46 -8.19
CA LEU A 467 31.21 -12.30 -9.25
C LEU A 467 32.05 -12.22 -10.52
N THR A 468 32.19 -13.34 -11.23
CA THR A 468 32.88 -13.35 -12.52
C THR A 468 31.96 -12.89 -13.66
N LYS A 469 32.54 -12.25 -14.67
CA LYS A 469 31.81 -11.73 -15.85
C LYS A 469 30.99 -12.81 -16.57
N GLY A 470 31.46 -14.06 -16.57
CA GLY A 470 30.79 -15.16 -17.26
C GLY A 470 29.44 -15.52 -16.65
N VAL A 471 29.35 -15.57 -15.32
CA VAL A 471 28.08 -15.89 -14.63
C VAL A 471 27.11 -14.71 -14.71
N ILE A 472 27.63 -13.48 -14.64
CA ILE A 472 26.83 -12.27 -14.85
C ILE A 472 26.18 -12.28 -16.24
N ALA A 473 26.96 -12.54 -17.29
CA ALA A 473 26.44 -12.61 -18.66
C ALA A 473 25.38 -13.71 -18.85
N ALA A 474 25.55 -14.85 -18.17
CA ALA A 474 24.55 -15.92 -18.19
C ALA A 474 23.23 -15.50 -17.56
N LEU A 475 23.28 -14.80 -16.42
CA LEU A 475 22.08 -14.26 -15.77
C LEU A 475 21.39 -13.19 -16.63
N GLU A 476 22.14 -12.24 -17.17
CA GLU A 476 21.61 -11.18 -18.05
C GLU A 476 20.93 -11.78 -19.29
N PHE A 477 21.54 -12.81 -19.89
CA PHE A 477 20.94 -13.54 -20.99
C PHE A 477 19.63 -14.22 -20.57
N ALA A 478 19.60 -14.89 -19.41
CA ALA A 478 18.38 -15.51 -18.89
C ALA A 478 17.26 -14.48 -18.64
N LEU A 479 17.60 -13.29 -18.12
CA LEU A 479 16.69 -12.16 -17.89
C LEU A 479 16.19 -11.49 -19.18
N SER A 480 16.98 -11.53 -20.26
CA SER A 480 16.61 -10.93 -21.55
C SER A 480 15.51 -11.67 -22.32
N ARG A 481 15.11 -12.88 -21.86
CA ARG A 481 14.04 -13.66 -22.48
C ARG A 481 12.68 -13.02 -22.21
N GLU A 482 11.75 -13.18 -23.15
CA GLU A 482 10.39 -12.67 -23.02
C GLU A 482 9.71 -13.19 -21.74
N ARG A 483 9.10 -12.28 -20.98
CA ARG A 483 8.42 -12.53 -19.71
C ARG A 483 6.91 -12.44 -19.88
N LYS A 484 6.14 -12.92 -18.90
CA LYS A 484 4.68 -12.72 -18.92
C LYS A 484 4.39 -11.21 -18.94
N PRO A 485 3.45 -10.74 -19.78
CA PRO A 485 3.05 -9.34 -19.77
C PRO A 485 2.53 -8.94 -18.39
N ALA A 486 2.88 -7.73 -17.92
CA ALA A 486 2.48 -7.22 -16.60
C ALA A 486 0.97 -7.30 -16.35
N ALA A 487 0.14 -7.07 -17.38
CA ALA A 487 -1.32 -7.18 -17.28
C ALA A 487 -1.81 -8.59 -16.94
N GLN A 488 -1.22 -9.62 -17.57
CA GLN A 488 -1.60 -11.02 -17.31
C GLN A 488 -1.09 -11.51 -15.95
N LEU A 489 0.05 -11.00 -15.50
CA LEU A 489 0.54 -11.22 -14.13
C LEU A 489 -0.44 -10.64 -13.11
N LEU A 490 -0.88 -9.40 -13.32
CA LEU A 490 -1.82 -8.73 -12.43
C LEU A 490 -3.14 -9.49 -12.30
N ASP A 491 -3.72 -9.92 -13.43
CA ASP A 491 -4.96 -10.71 -13.44
C ASP A 491 -4.81 -12.04 -12.67
N ASN A 492 -3.71 -12.77 -12.91
CA ASN A 492 -3.42 -14.02 -12.19
C ASN A 492 -3.24 -13.78 -10.69
N MET A 493 -2.55 -12.71 -10.32
CA MET A 493 -2.35 -12.32 -8.93
C MET A 493 -3.67 -11.95 -8.26
N GLU A 494 -4.53 -11.19 -8.93
CA GLU A 494 -5.84 -10.82 -8.39
C GLU A 494 -6.74 -12.05 -8.20
N GLN A 495 -6.75 -12.99 -9.15
CA GLN A 495 -7.46 -14.26 -9.02
C GLN A 495 -6.92 -15.10 -7.86
N ALA A 496 -5.60 -15.32 -7.79
CA ALA A 496 -4.98 -16.09 -6.70
C ALA A 496 -5.23 -15.44 -5.33
N ARG A 497 -5.26 -14.11 -5.26
CA ARG A 497 -5.63 -13.38 -4.04
C ARG A 497 -7.09 -13.57 -3.66
N LEU A 498 -8.00 -13.54 -4.63
CA LEU A 498 -9.42 -13.73 -4.36
C LEU A 498 -9.71 -15.14 -3.85
N GLU A 499 -9.15 -16.15 -4.52
CA GLU A 499 -9.22 -17.55 -4.10
C GLU A 499 -8.65 -17.71 -2.69
N ARG A 500 -7.47 -17.15 -2.42
CA ARG A 500 -6.84 -17.25 -1.10
C ARG A 500 -7.65 -16.57 -0.01
N ARG A 501 -8.23 -15.40 -0.29
CA ARG A 501 -9.14 -14.72 0.66
C ARG A 501 -10.39 -15.54 0.93
N GLN A 502 -10.91 -16.23 -0.07
CA GLN A 502 -12.05 -17.13 0.09
C GLN A 502 -11.68 -18.35 0.94
N GLU A 503 -10.56 -19.02 0.66
CA GLU A 503 -10.04 -20.13 1.47
C GLU A 503 -9.85 -19.71 2.94
N MET A 504 -9.32 -18.51 3.18
CA MET A 504 -9.10 -18.00 4.53
C MET A 504 -10.40 -17.70 5.26
N LYS A 505 -11.41 -17.13 4.58
CA LYS A 505 -12.75 -16.94 5.14
C LYS A 505 -13.37 -18.27 5.53
N GLU A 506 -13.26 -19.29 4.68
CA GLU A 506 -13.75 -20.64 4.97
C GLU A 506 -13.03 -21.27 6.18
N LEU A 507 -11.71 -21.11 6.27
CA LEU A 507 -10.92 -21.61 7.40
C LEU A 507 -11.25 -20.88 8.71
N GLU A 508 -11.50 -19.57 8.65
CA GLU A 508 -11.90 -18.78 9.82
C GLU A 508 -13.28 -19.20 10.32
N ILE A 509 -14.24 -19.42 9.42
CA ILE A 509 -15.55 -19.98 9.75
C ILE A 509 -15.38 -21.34 10.42
N ALA A 510 -14.56 -22.23 9.85
CA ALA A 510 -14.28 -23.54 10.42
C ALA A 510 -13.63 -23.46 11.82
N ARG A 511 -12.72 -22.50 12.05
CA ARG A 511 -12.11 -22.24 13.37
C ARG A 511 -13.13 -21.73 14.38
N LYS A 512 -14.00 -20.78 14.00
CA LYS A 512 -15.08 -20.27 14.86
C LYS A 512 -16.06 -21.37 15.24
N ILE A 513 -16.42 -22.25 14.30
CA ILE A 513 -17.25 -23.44 14.57
C ILE A 513 -16.56 -24.37 15.57
N LYS A 514 -15.28 -24.68 15.37
CA LYS A 514 -14.52 -25.57 16.26
C LYS A 514 -14.33 -24.98 17.66
N ALA A 515 -14.13 -23.67 17.77
CA ALA A 515 -14.04 -22.96 19.04
C ALA A 515 -15.39 -22.99 19.80
N ALA A 516 -16.49 -22.72 19.11
CA ALA A 516 -17.84 -22.81 19.67
C ALA A 516 -18.20 -24.24 20.13
N GLN A 517 -17.71 -25.26 19.43
CA GLN A 517 -17.84 -26.67 19.84
C GLN A 517 -16.99 -27.03 21.07
N ALA A 518 -15.88 -26.33 21.29
CA ALA A 518 -14.95 -26.60 22.39
C ALA A 518 -15.33 -25.89 23.70
N THR A 519 -16.01 -24.73 23.65
CA THR A 519 -16.38 -23.95 24.83
C THR A 519 -17.62 -24.47 25.56
N GLY A 520 -18.47 -25.28 24.93
CA GLY A 520 -19.69 -25.83 25.54
C GLY A 520 -20.77 -24.80 25.92
N GLU A 521 -20.42 -23.51 25.96
CA GLU A 521 -21.30 -22.36 26.08
C GLU A 521 -21.56 -21.81 24.67
N GLY A 522 -22.71 -22.17 24.10
CA GLY A 522 -23.22 -21.55 22.88
C GLY A 522 -24.69 -21.31 23.08
N ASP A 523 -25.08 -20.03 23.22
CA ASP A 523 -26.45 -19.58 23.08
C ASP A 523 -27.09 -20.24 21.86
N ALA A 524 -28.27 -20.82 22.04
CA ALA A 524 -28.99 -21.55 21.00
C ALA A 524 -29.13 -20.73 19.69
N ASP A 525 -29.19 -19.40 19.82
CA ASP A 525 -29.29 -18.45 18.70
C ASP A 525 -28.02 -18.41 17.82
N ASN A 526 -26.82 -18.52 18.41
CA ASN A 526 -25.56 -18.54 17.64
C ASN A 526 -25.36 -19.87 16.91
N MET A 527 -25.84 -20.96 17.49
CA MET A 527 -25.84 -22.28 16.85
C MET A 527 -26.87 -22.37 15.72
N GLU A 528 -27.97 -21.61 15.79
CA GLU A 528 -28.98 -21.50 14.75
C GLU A 528 -28.55 -20.56 13.59
N ILE A 529 -27.85 -19.46 13.89
CA ILE A 529 -27.23 -18.59 12.88
C ILE A 529 -26.09 -19.32 12.14
N ALA A 530 -25.27 -20.09 12.85
CA ALA A 530 -24.23 -20.93 12.24
C ALA A 530 -24.83 -22.04 11.36
N LYS A 531 -25.95 -22.64 11.76
CA LYS A 531 -26.72 -23.60 10.94
C LYS A 531 -27.37 -22.94 9.71
N LYS A 532 -27.92 -21.73 9.85
CA LYS A 532 -28.50 -20.96 8.73
C LYS A 532 -27.46 -20.49 7.72
N LYS A 533 -26.23 -20.14 8.14
CA LYS A 533 -25.15 -19.76 7.23
C LYS A 533 -24.42 -20.94 6.58
N THR A 534 -24.51 -22.15 7.16
CA THR A 534 -23.96 -23.39 6.55
C THR A 534 -24.96 -24.12 5.65
N GLN A 535 -26.26 -23.83 5.78
CA GLN A 535 -27.25 -24.14 4.76
C GLN A 535 -27.30 -23.01 3.73
N GLU A 536 -26.39 -23.04 2.75
CA GLU A 536 -26.73 -22.51 1.42
C GLU A 536 -27.90 -23.35 0.89
N VAL A 537 -29.13 -22.94 1.22
CA VAL A 537 -30.32 -23.45 0.55
C VAL A 537 -30.29 -22.84 -0.84
N LEU A 538 -29.90 -23.64 -1.83
CA LEU A 538 -30.15 -23.33 -3.22
C LEU A 538 -31.64 -23.05 -3.41
N GLU A 539 -31.99 -21.98 -4.12
CA GLU A 539 -33.39 -21.71 -4.42
C GLU A 539 -34.02 -22.95 -5.07
N PRO A 540 -35.26 -23.35 -4.69
CA PRO A 540 -35.90 -24.55 -5.22
C PRO A 540 -35.92 -24.55 -6.74
N GLY A 541 -35.28 -25.56 -7.35
CA GLY A 541 -35.15 -25.68 -8.81
C GLY A 541 -33.82 -25.19 -9.40
N THR A 542 -32.91 -24.68 -8.57
CA THR A 542 -31.54 -24.33 -9.01
C THR A 542 -30.71 -25.58 -9.19
N LYS A 543 -30.08 -25.71 -10.37
CA LYS A 543 -29.24 -26.84 -10.72
C LYS A 543 -27.77 -26.45 -10.73
N ILE A 544 -26.94 -27.11 -9.92
CA ILE A 544 -25.50 -26.87 -9.89
C ILE A 544 -24.76 -28.03 -10.54
N TRP A 545 -23.71 -27.71 -11.29
CA TRP A 545 -22.77 -28.68 -11.85
C TRP A 545 -21.53 -28.81 -10.96
N ILE A 546 -21.34 -29.97 -10.34
CA ILE A 546 -20.18 -30.25 -9.49
C ILE A 546 -19.15 -31.04 -10.29
N PRO A 547 -17.89 -30.56 -10.42
CA PRO A 547 -16.83 -31.30 -11.09
C PRO A 547 -16.42 -32.53 -10.28
N VAL A 548 -16.30 -33.68 -10.94
CA VAL A 548 -15.80 -34.93 -10.36
C VAL A 548 -14.38 -35.15 -10.85
N SER A 549 -13.45 -35.31 -9.91
CA SER A 549 -12.03 -35.50 -10.20
C SER A 549 -11.48 -36.76 -9.55
N PHE A 550 -10.52 -37.43 -10.21
CA PHE A 550 -9.84 -38.61 -9.68
C PHE A 550 -8.34 -38.31 -9.49
N GLY A 551 -7.85 -38.48 -8.26
CA GLY A 551 -6.46 -38.17 -7.88
C GLY A 551 -6.22 -36.70 -7.48
N ARG A 552 -4.94 -36.25 -7.48
CA ARG A 552 -4.55 -34.87 -7.10
C ARG A 552 -5.38 -33.83 -7.86
N ARG A 553 -5.73 -32.75 -7.15
CA ARG A 553 -6.79 -31.73 -7.37
C ARG A 553 -7.12 -31.21 -8.78
N ASN A 554 -6.41 -31.56 -9.86
CA ASN A 554 -6.57 -30.95 -11.19
C ASN A 554 -6.99 -31.89 -12.34
N ASN A 555 -7.42 -33.14 -12.09
CA ASN A 555 -7.93 -34.04 -13.14
C ASN A 555 -9.45 -34.19 -13.06
N VAL A 556 -10.20 -33.31 -13.74
CA VAL A 556 -11.68 -33.35 -13.78
C VAL A 556 -12.15 -34.33 -14.86
N LEU A 557 -12.78 -35.44 -14.45
CA LEU A 557 -13.31 -36.49 -15.33
C LEU A 557 -14.71 -36.19 -15.88
N GLY A 558 -15.44 -35.26 -15.27
CA GLY A 558 -16.79 -34.87 -15.69
C GLY A 558 -17.48 -33.95 -14.69
N LYS A 559 -18.74 -33.60 -14.94
CA LYS A 559 -19.57 -32.82 -14.02
C LYS A 559 -20.88 -33.56 -13.73
N ILE A 560 -21.33 -33.57 -12.49
CA ILE A 560 -22.63 -34.11 -12.07
C ILE A 560 -23.58 -32.95 -11.80
N GLU A 561 -24.79 -33.04 -12.33
CA GLU A 561 -25.88 -32.09 -12.08
C GLU A 561 -26.57 -32.47 -10.76
N VAL A 562 -26.64 -31.52 -9.81
CA VAL A 562 -27.25 -31.72 -8.50
C VAL A 562 -28.36 -30.69 -8.29
N ASP A 563 -29.51 -31.17 -7.81
CA ASP A 563 -30.69 -30.35 -7.50
C ASP A 563 -30.66 -29.90 -6.03
N SER A 564 -31.22 -28.71 -5.79
CA SER A 564 -31.48 -28.00 -4.52
C SER A 564 -31.95 -28.85 -3.32
N ALA A 565 -32.45 -30.06 -3.54
CA ALA A 565 -32.85 -30.99 -2.48
C ALA A 565 -31.69 -31.83 -1.88
N THR A 566 -30.49 -31.76 -2.45
CA THR A 566 -29.33 -32.56 -2.03
C THR A 566 -28.34 -31.70 -1.25
N SER A 567 -28.02 -32.05 0.00
CA SER A 567 -27.03 -31.28 0.77
C SER A 567 -25.63 -31.44 0.16
N LEU A 568 -24.84 -30.37 0.15
CA LEU A 568 -23.46 -30.37 -0.36
C LEU A 568 -22.57 -31.38 0.40
N ALA A 569 -22.93 -31.68 1.65
CA ALA A 569 -22.30 -32.69 2.50
C ALA A 569 -22.60 -34.12 2.00
N ASP A 570 -23.84 -34.42 1.61
CA ASP A 570 -24.22 -35.74 1.10
C ASP A 570 -23.60 -36.02 -0.29
N ALA A 571 -23.49 -34.98 -1.12
CA ALA A 571 -22.80 -35.04 -2.40
C ALA A 571 -21.30 -35.32 -2.24
N ARG A 572 -20.63 -34.65 -1.28
CA ARG A 572 -19.20 -34.89 -0.96
C ARG A 572 -18.95 -36.25 -0.31
N THR A 573 -19.86 -36.73 0.52
CA THR A 573 -19.73 -38.03 1.21
C THR A 573 -19.90 -39.20 0.24
N SER A 574 -20.71 -39.05 -0.81
CA SER A 574 -20.87 -40.04 -1.88
C SER A 574 -19.61 -40.15 -2.76
N ILE A 575 -18.87 -39.05 -2.92
CA ILE A 575 -17.56 -39.01 -3.63
C ILE A 575 -16.45 -39.66 -2.79
N ALA A 576 -16.48 -39.48 -1.46
CA ALA A 576 -15.44 -39.98 -0.55
C ALA A 576 -15.46 -41.50 -0.31
N ARG A 577 -16.55 -42.22 -0.65
CA ARG A 577 -16.63 -43.68 -0.48
C ARG A 577 -15.84 -44.50 -1.50
N PHE A 578 -15.21 -43.88 -2.50
CA PHE A 578 -14.39 -44.55 -3.52
C PHE A 578 -12.91 -44.71 -3.13
N GLY A 579 -12.63 -44.88 -1.84
CA GLY A 579 -11.28 -44.88 -1.27
C GLY A 579 -10.52 -46.20 -1.30
N ASP A 580 -11.11 -47.32 -1.70
CA ASP A 580 -10.42 -48.62 -1.77
C ASP A 580 -10.81 -49.38 -3.04
N LEU A 581 -10.10 -49.13 -4.13
CA LEU A 581 -9.99 -50.05 -5.26
C LEU A 581 -8.50 -50.22 -5.54
N GLY A 582 -7.94 -51.28 -4.94
CA GLY A 582 -6.61 -51.77 -5.25
C GLY A 582 -6.53 -52.30 -6.68
N ASP A 583 -5.29 -52.57 -7.11
CA ASP A 583 -4.91 -52.98 -8.46
C ASP A 583 -5.83 -54.05 -9.07
N ASP A 584 -6.07 -53.92 -10.39
CA ASP A 584 -6.73 -54.83 -11.35
C ASP A 584 -8.25 -54.69 -11.65
N TYR A 585 -8.52 -54.36 -12.92
CA TYR A 585 -9.71 -54.62 -13.78
C TYR A 585 -11.13 -54.46 -13.22
N ILE A 586 -11.92 -53.59 -13.86
CA ILE A 586 -13.39 -53.51 -13.70
C ILE A 586 -14.04 -54.75 -14.35
N PHE A 587 -14.55 -55.67 -13.53
CA PHE A 587 -15.52 -56.68 -13.96
C PHE A 587 -16.94 -56.14 -13.86
N ILE A 588 -17.66 -56.16 -14.98
CA ILE A 588 -19.11 -56.08 -15.01
C ILE A 588 -19.62 -57.50 -14.75
N SER A 589 -20.25 -57.73 -13.59
CA SER A 589 -21.00 -58.96 -13.33
C SER A 589 -22.48 -58.67 -13.15
N VAL A 590 -23.23 -59.38 -13.97
CA VAL A 590 -24.69 -59.47 -14.11
C VAL A 590 -25.34 -59.86 -12.79
N ASN A 591 -26.53 -59.33 -12.49
CA ASN A 591 -27.43 -59.96 -11.52
C ASN A 591 -28.68 -60.49 -12.22
N ASP A 592 -28.77 -61.82 -12.22
CA ASP A 592 -29.96 -62.68 -12.25
C ASP A 592 -31.11 -62.35 -13.21
N GLY A 593 -30.93 -62.83 -14.45
CA GLY A 593 -31.97 -63.63 -15.10
C GLY A 593 -33.20 -62.91 -15.65
N LYS A 594 -33.23 -61.57 -15.73
CA LYS A 594 -34.29 -60.84 -16.45
C LYS A 594 -33.73 -60.07 -17.65
N PRO A 595 -34.38 -60.15 -18.83
CA PRO A 595 -33.92 -59.44 -20.00
C PRO A 595 -34.09 -57.92 -19.80
N ILE A 596 -33.04 -57.17 -20.15
CA ILE A 596 -33.02 -55.71 -20.22
C ILE A 596 -34.08 -55.27 -21.23
N ALA A 597 -35.08 -54.50 -20.79
CA ALA A 597 -36.06 -53.92 -21.68
C ALA A 597 -35.42 -52.83 -22.54
N LEU A 598 -35.68 -52.88 -23.85
CA LEU A 598 -35.35 -51.83 -24.81
C LEU A 598 -36.51 -50.84 -24.86
N ASP A 599 -36.23 -49.55 -24.99
CA ASP A 599 -37.25 -48.55 -25.32
C ASP A 599 -37.66 -48.64 -26.81
N GLU A 600 -38.70 -47.91 -27.20
CA GLU A 600 -39.27 -47.92 -28.57
C GLU A 600 -38.28 -47.46 -29.66
N GLU A 601 -37.08 -46.99 -29.28
CA GLU A 601 -35.99 -46.59 -30.17
C GLU A 601 -34.77 -47.55 -30.12
N GLY A 602 -34.86 -48.67 -29.38
CA GLY A 602 -33.86 -49.73 -29.39
C GLY A 602 -32.58 -49.45 -28.59
N LYS A 603 -32.60 -48.54 -27.61
CA LYS A 603 -31.45 -48.30 -26.73
C LYS A 603 -31.55 -49.13 -25.44
N ARG A 604 -30.40 -49.65 -25.00
CA ARG A 604 -30.29 -50.38 -23.72
C ARG A 604 -30.29 -49.39 -22.57
N GLN A 605 -31.27 -49.48 -21.69
CA GLN A 605 -31.29 -48.73 -20.43
C GLN A 605 -30.53 -49.51 -19.35
N VAL A 606 -29.60 -48.83 -18.68
CA VAL A 606 -29.01 -49.28 -17.41
C VAL A 606 -29.66 -48.43 -16.32
N THR A 607 -30.48 -49.06 -15.49
CA THR A 607 -31.07 -48.43 -14.31
C THR A 607 -30.06 -48.44 -13.17
N TRP A 608 -29.71 -47.24 -12.69
CA TRP A 608 -29.07 -47.04 -11.40
C TRP A 608 -30.16 -46.74 -10.38
N ASP A 609 -30.21 -47.52 -9.29
CA ASP A 609 -31.16 -47.30 -8.20
C ASP A 609 -30.70 -46.13 -7.33
N CYS A 610 -30.93 -44.92 -7.84
CA CYS A 610 -30.96 -43.70 -7.05
C CYS A 610 -32.08 -42.80 -7.56
N GLY A 611 -33.28 -43.34 -7.77
CA GLY A 611 -34.55 -42.60 -7.79
C GLY A 611 -34.76 -41.39 -8.72
N ARG A 612 -33.82 -40.97 -9.59
CA ARG A 612 -34.02 -39.93 -10.62
C ARG A 612 -33.10 -40.16 -11.83
N HIS A 613 -33.64 -39.96 -13.03
CA HIS A 613 -32.94 -40.10 -14.31
C HIS A 613 -31.78 -39.09 -14.44
N VAL A 614 -30.56 -39.57 -14.73
CA VAL A 614 -29.40 -38.73 -15.08
C VAL A 614 -29.02 -38.99 -16.54
N LEU A 615 -28.93 -37.93 -17.34
CA LEU A 615 -28.62 -37.98 -18.78
C LEU A 615 -27.23 -37.37 -18.99
N LEU A 616 -26.22 -38.21 -19.21
CA LEU A 616 -24.85 -37.76 -19.49
C LEU A 616 -24.74 -37.28 -20.94
N ARG A 617 -24.30 -36.03 -21.15
CA ARG A 617 -23.84 -35.55 -22.47
C ARG A 617 -22.31 -35.55 -22.51
N PRO A 618 -21.68 -36.08 -23.57
CA PRO A 618 -20.23 -36.01 -23.74
C PRO A 618 -19.83 -34.61 -24.20
N ILE A 619 -18.85 -34.00 -23.53
CA ILE A 619 -18.07 -32.87 -24.08
C ILE A 619 -16.71 -33.44 -24.47
N ASN A 620 -16.53 -33.56 -25.78
CA ASN A 620 -15.32 -33.77 -26.58
C ASN A 620 -14.08 -34.37 -25.89
N TRP A 621 -13.73 -35.57 -26.35
CA TRP A 621 -12.45 -36.23 -26.16
C TRP A 621 -11.33 -35.44 -26.85
N ILE A 622 -10.18 -35.29 -26.18
CA ILE A 622 -8.88 -35.17 -26.84
C ILE A 622 -8.32 -36.60 -26.83
N GLU A 623 -8.19 -37.21 -28.01
CA GLU A 623 -7.46 -38.47 -28.18
C GLU A 623 -5.97 -38.27 -27.87
N LEU A 624 -5.37 -39.34 -27.33
CA LEU A 624 -3.95 -39.52 -27.00
C LEU A 624 -2.98 -39.08 -28.11
#